data_AF-A0A0N4ZJB2-F1
#
_entry.id   AF-A0A0N4ZJB2-F1
#
_cell.length_a   1.000
_cell.length_b   1.000
_cell.length_c   1.000
_cell.angle_alpha   90.00
_cell.angle_beta   90.00
_cell.angle_gamma   90.00
#
_symmetry.space_group_name_H-M   'P 1'
#
loop_
_entity.id
_entity.type
_entity.pdbx_description
1 polymer ?
#
loop_
_entity_poly.entity_id
_entity_poly.type
_entity_poly.pdbx_seq_one_letter_code
_entity_poly.pdbx_strand_id
1 'polypeptide(L)'
;MNFLSKLTNNIRSCFDKNSKTSNEIAEPLSKSEKEIILSTYNTILKTEPEFFSKSWIMSASRSTSIRQSFNLSDPNSIHLEVEFTKFSAVIERFFTRIICDEKLEAESFENSCRNLGKRHVDFVSLGFHSNYWDIFLNCMIDVIAETVVIAYRDEKEQRQVQKTWNKFVGRIVYLMQSGFKERQVAEKNSDNKKSNF
;
A
#
# COMPACT_ATOMS: atom_id res chain seq x y z
N MET A 1 13.74 -21.06 -18.52
CA MET A 1 12.87 -20.45 -17.48
C MET A 1 13.51 -19.14 -17.02
N ASN A 2 12.80 -18.01 -17.09
CA ASN A 2 13.38 -16.67 -16.90
C ASN A 2 13.23 -16.16 -15.45
N PHE A 3 14.13 -15.31 -14.96
CA PHE A 3 14.19 -14.80 -13.58
C PHE A 3 12.86 -14.14 -13.12
N LEU A 4 12.20 -13.43 -14.03
CA LEU A 4 10.87 -12.84 -13.83
C LEU A 4 9.81 -13.89 -13.46
N SER A 5 9.86 -15.10 -14.04
CA SER A 5 8.92 -16.18 -13.72
C SER A 5 9.15 -16.78 -12.33
N LYS A 6 10.38 -16.74 -11.80
CA LYS A 6 10.67 -17.13 -10.40
C LYS A 6 10.19 -16.07 -9.42
N LEU A 7 10.32 -14.78 -9.75
CA LEU A 7 9.85 -13.68 -8.92
C LEU A 7 8.31 -13.71 -8.81
N THR A 8 7.59 -13.77 -9.94
CA THR A 8 6.12 -13.79 -9.96
C THR A 8 5.52 -15.03 -9.30
N ASN A 9 6.18 -16.18 -9.39
CA ASN A 9 5.71 -17.41 -8.75
C ASN A 9 5.97 -17.44 -7.24
N ASN A 10 7.04 -16.79 -6.74
CA ASN A 10 7.25 -16.61 -5.31
C ASN A 10 6.20 -15.68 -4.70
N ILE A 11 5.85 -14.59 -5.39
CA ILE A 11 4.86 -13.60 -4.92
C ILE A 11 3.44 -14.18 -4.89
N ARG A 12 3.03 -14.93 -5.92
CA ARG A 12 1.76 -15.70 -5.87
C ARG A 12 1.71 -16.68 -4.70
N SER A 13 2.83 -17.34 -4.41
CA SER A 13 2.92 -18.29 -3.28
C SER A 13 2.83 -17.61 -1.89
N CYS A 14 3.12 -16.31 -1.78
CA CYS A 14 2.94 -15.54 -0.54
C CYS A 14 1.48 -15.23 -0.21
N PHE A 15 0.57 -15.27 -1.20
CA PHE A 15 -0.83 -14.89 -1.02
C PHE A 15 -1.83 -16.02 -1.27
N ASP A 16 -1.46 -17.06 -2.05
CA ASP A 16 -2.37 -18.17 -2.38
C ASP A 16 -2.41 -19.30 -1.32
N LYS A 17 -1.82 -19.12 -0.13
CA LYS A 17 -1.95 -20.09 0.97
C LYS A 17 -2.23 -19.44 2.34
N ASN A 18 -3.45 -19.71 2.82
CA ASN A 18 -3.90 -19.81 4.22
C ASN A 18 -4.34 -18.54 4.95
N SER A 19 -5.43 -18.68 5.71
CA SER A 19 -5.96 -17.72 6.70
C SER A 19 -4.98 -17.26 7.79
N LYS A 20 -3.74 -17.81 7.80
CA LYS A 20 -2.65 -17.38 8.67
C LYS A 20 -2.03 -16.05 8.22
N THR A 21 -1.84 -15.81 6.92
CA THR A 21 -1.21 -14.58 6.40
C THR A 21 -2.09 -13.35 6.63
N SER A 22 -3.41 -13.50 6.50
CA SER A 22 -4.38 -12.45 6.82
C SER A 22 -4.39 -12.08 8.31
N ASN A 23 -4.15 -13.06 9.20
CA ASN A 23 -4.05 -12.80 10.64
C ASN A 23 -2.73 -12.11 11.01
N GLU A 24 -1.60 -12.51 10.42
CA GLU A 24 -0.30 -11.87 10.66
C GLU A 24 -0.24 -10.41 10.20
N ILE A 25 -0.97 -10.05 9.13
CA ILE A 25 -1.08 -8.67 8.64
C ILE A 25 -2.02 -7.83 9.52
N ALA A 26 -3.02 -8.46 10.14
CA ALA A 26 -3.93 -7.84 11.09
C ALA A 26 -3.28 -7.61 12.46
N GLU A 27 -2.12 -8.19 12.73
CA GLU A 27 -1.38 -7.96 13.97
C GLU A 27 -0.60 -6.63 13.92
N PRO A 28 -0.54 -5.89 15.04
CA PRO A 28 0.34 -4.72 15.16
C PRO A 28 1.80 -5.08 14.92
N LEU A 29 2.59 -4.09 14.46
CA LEU A 29 4.03 -4.24 14.35
C LEU A 29 4.66 -4.33 15.74
N SER A 30 5.50 -5.35 15.95
CA SER A 30 6.33 -5.48 17.14
C SER A 30 7.39 -4.37 17.20
N LYS A 31 7.99 -4.17 18.37
CA LYS A 31 9.04 -3.16 18.58
C LYS A 31 10.23 -3.36 17.63
N SER A 32 10.70 -4.60 17.47
CA SER A 32 11.82 -4.93 16.57
C SER A 32 11.46 -4.69 15.09
N GLU A 33 10.23 -4.98 14.69
CA GLU A 33 9.76 -4.69 13.33
C GLU A 33 9.74 -3.18 13.05
N LYS A 34 9.25 -2.37 14.00
CA LYS A 34 9.28 -0.91 13.89
C LYS A 34 10.71 -0.39 13.77
N GLU A 35 11.63 -0.89 14.59
CA GLU A 35 13.06 -0.51 14.54
C GLU A 35 13.69 -0.82 13.18
N ILE A 36 13.36 -1.97 12.57
CA ILE A 36 13.81 -2.31 11.22
C ILE A 36 13.24 -1.31 10.20
N ILE A 37 11.94 -1.02 10.20
CA ILE A 37 11.37 -0.05 9.25
C ILE A 37 12.03 1.33 9.39
N LEU A 38 12.15 1.83 10.63
CA LEU A 38 12.72 3.15 10.92
C LEU A 38 14.20 3.24 10.47
N SER A 39 15.00 2.21 10.75
CA SER A 39 16.43 2.20 10.41
C SER A 39 16.69 1.98 8.92
N THR A 40 15.80 1.30 8.20
CA THR A 40 16.00 0.93 6.79
C THR A 40 15.33 1.86 5.79
N TYR A 41 14.39 2.71 6.22
CA TYR A 41 13.64 3.60 5.32
C TYR A 41 14.52 4.45 4.40
N ASN A 42 15.51 5.14 4.98
CA ASN A 42 16.44 5.97 4.20
C ASN A 42 17.31 5.12 3.25
N THR A 43 17.65 3.89 3.63
CA THR A 43 18.43 2.98 2.77
C THR A 43 17.60 2.53 1.57
N ILE A 44 16.32 2.19 1.79
CA ILE A 44 15.37 1.84 0.72
C ILE A 44 15.24 3.01 -0.26
N LEU A 45 14.98 4.23 0.22
CA LEU A 45 14.81 5.40 -0.66
C LEU A 45 16.11 5.85 -1.35
N LYS A 46 17.28 5.65 -0.72
CA LYS A 46 18.56 5.90 -1.40
C LYS A 46 18.84 4.89 -2.51
N THR A 47 18.39 3.65 -2.32
CA THR A 47 18.59 2.57 -3.29
C THR A 47 17.62 2.67 -4.46
N GLU A 48 16.37 3.02 -4.18
CA GLU A 48 15.31 3.23 -5.17
C GLU A 48 14.63 4.59 -4.88
N PRO A 49 15.16 5.71 -5.41
CA PRO A 49 14.59 7.04 -5.21
C PRO A 49 13.17 7.18 -5.78
N GLU A 50 12.81 6.35 -6.76
CA GLU A 50 11.49 6.32 -7.38
C GLU A 50 10.57 5.26 -6.75
N PHE A 51 10.86 4.81 -5.54
CA PHE A 51 10.15 3.69 -4.89
C PHE A 51 8.62 3.80 -4.96
N PHE A 52 8.09 4.97 -4.59
CA PHE A 52 6.64 5.21 -4.57
C PHE A 52 6.06 5.43 -5.97
N SER A 53 6.75 6.19 -6.84
CA SER A 53 6.29 6.45 -8.20
C SER A 53 6.29 5.18 -9.04
N LYS A 54 7.34 4.38 -8.96
CA LYS A 54 7.45 3.06 -9.60
C LYS A 54 6.31 2.14 -9.16
N SER A 55 6.08 2.00 -7.85
CA SER A 55 4.98 1.20 -7.30
C SER A 55 3.60 1.69 -7.77
N TRP A 56 3.40 3.01 -7.81
CA TRP A 56 2.13 3.62 -8.23
C TRP A 56 1.85 3.45 -9.72
N ILE A 57 2.83 3.72 -10.57
CA ILE A 57 2.73 3.56 -12.04
C ILE A 57 2.52 2.08 -12.40
N MET A 58 3.21 1.17 -11.71
CA MET A 58 3.01 -0.28 -11.88
C MET A 58 1.56 -0.70 -11.57
N SER A 59 0.91 -0.08 -10.58
CA SER A 59 -0.48 -0.40 -10.22
C SER A 59 -1.47 -0.08 -11.35
N ALA A 60 -1.32 1.07 -12.00
CA ALA A 60 -2.11 1.43 -13.19
C ALA A 60 -1.80 0.52 -14.38
N SER A 61 -0.52 0.16 -14.57
CA SER A 61 -0.12 -0.74 -15.65
C SER A 61 -0.73 -2.14 -15.51
N ARG A 62 -1.01 -2.58 -14.27
CA ARG A 62 -1.57 -3.91 -13.96
C ARG A 62 -3.09 -3.95 -13.86
N SER A 63 -3.77 -2.80 -13.89
CA SER A 63 -5.21 -2.73 -13.70
C SER A 63 -5.88 -1.73 -14.62
N THR A 64 -6.66 -2.25 -15.57
CA THR A 64 -7.50 -1.45 -16.46
C THR A 64 -8.54 -0.64 -15.69
N SER A 65 -9.06 -1.16 -14.58
CA SER A 65 -10.04 -0.45 -13.75
C SER A 65 -9.41 0.75 -13.03
N ILE A 66 -8.18 0.61 -12.51
CA ILE A 66 -7.44 1.77 -11.96
C ILE A 66 -7.26 2.81 -13.07
N ARG A 67 -6.81 2.40 -14.27
CA ARG A 67 -6.68 3.35 -15.39
C ARG A 67 -7.99 4.05 -15.72
N GLN A 68 -9.11 3.32 -15.75
CA GLN A 68 -10.42 3.90 -16.03
C GLN A 68 -10.87 4.90 -14.96
N SER A 69 -10.71 4.60 -13.67
CA SER A 69 -11.12 5.51 -12.59
C SER A 69 -10.30 6.80 -12.54
N PHE A 70 -9.11 6.80 -13.13
CA PHE A 70 -8.28 8.00 -13.33
C PHE A 70 -8.33 8.55 -14.76
N ASN A 71 -9.24 8.05 -15.61
CA ASN A 71 -9.40 8.44 -17.02
C ASN A 71 -8.10 8.33 -17.87
N LEU A 72 -7.24 7.36 -17.57
CA LEU A 72 -5.94 7.10 -18.22
C LEU A 72 -6.02 6.12 -19.40
N SER A 73 -7.23 5.79 -19.86
CA SER A 73 -7.44 4.88 -20.99
C SER A 73 -7.48 5.60 -22.34
N ASP A 74 -7.61 6.92 -22.34
CA ASP A 74 -7.60 7.73 -23.56
C ASP A 74 -6.16 8.04 -24.00
N PRO A 75 -5.72 7.67 -25.21
CA PRO A 75 -4.37 7.98 -25.71
C PRO A 75 -4.09 9.49 -25.82
N ASN A 76 -5.10 10.37 -25.75
CA ASN A 76 -4.94 11.82 -25.70
C ASN A 76 -4.78 12.39 -24.28
N SER A 77 -4.75 11.53 -23.25
CA SER A 77 -4.79 11.93 -21.84
C SER A 77 -3.41 12.23 -21.21
N ILE A 78 -2.41 12.64 -22.00
CA ILE A 78 -1.03 12.90 -21.53
C ILE A 78 -1.01 13.80 -20.27
N HIS A 79 -1.87 14.82 -20.21
CA HIS A 79 -2.00 15.67 -19.02
C HIS A 79 -2.45 14.89 -17.77
N LEU A 80 -3.41 13.97 -17.91
CA LEU A 80 -3.89 13.13 -16.82
C LEU A 80 -2.84 12.10 -16.39
N GLU A 81 -2.01 11.59 -17.30
CA GLU A 81 -0.86 10.76 -16.93
C GLU A 81 0.14 11.56 -16.09
N VAL A 82 0.45 12.80 -16.46
CA VAL A 82 1.29 13.69 -15.67
C VAL A 82 0.67 13.96 -14.29
N GLU A 83 -0.62 14.29 -14.20
CA GLU A 83 -1.31 14.45 -12.91
C GLU A 83 -1.33 13.15 -12.09
N PHE A 84 -1.51 12.01 -12.74
CA PHE A 84 -1.47 10.70 -12.09
C PHE A 84 -0.12 10.44 -11.44
N THR A 85 0.99 10.79 -12.10
CA THR A 85 2.33 10.64 -11.50
C THR A 85 2.53 11.52 -10.27
N LYS A 86 1.88 12.69 -10.18
CA LYS A 86 1.98 13.58 -9.01
C LYS A 86 1.40 12.96 -7.73
N PHE A 87 0.49 11.99 -7.83
CA PHE A 87 -0.03 11.28 -6.64
C PHE A 87 1.05 10.48 -5.91
N SER A 88 2.12 10.05 -6.60
CA SER A 88 3.24 9.37 -5.95
C SER A 88 3.87 10.21 -4.84
N ALA A 89 4.02 11.52 -5.05
CA ALA A 89 4.53 12.45 -4.04
C ALA A 89 3.57 12.66 -2.85
N VAL A 90 2.27 12.40 -3.02
CA VAL A 90 1.29 12.42 -1.93
C VAL A 90 1.39 11.13 -1.12
N ILE A 91 1.54 9.99 -1.80
CA ILE A 91 1.78 8.69 -1.16
C ILE A 91 3.09 8.73 -0.37
N GLU A 92 4.18 9.17 -0.98
CA GLU A 92 5.48 9.32 -0.32
C GLU A 92 5.37 10.17 0.92
N ARG A 93 4.76 11.37 0.84
CA ARG A 93 4.55 12.24 2.00
C ARG A 93 3.77 11.56 3.12
N PHE A 94 2.77 10.73 2.80
CA PHE A 94 2.06 9.96 3.80
C PHE A 94 2.97 8.95 4.50
N PHE A 95 3.78 8.20 3.74
CA PHE A 95 4.76 7.25 4.30
C PHE A 95 5.85 7.95 5.12
N THR A 96 6.39 9.07 4.63
CA THR A 96 7.36 9.88 5.36
C THR A 96 6.78 10.36 6.68
N ARG A 97 5.54 10.86 6.69
CA ARG A 97 4.88 11.29 7.92
C ARG A 97 4.77 10.15 8.95
N ILE A 98 4.25 8.99 8.55
CA ILE A 98 4.04 7.89 9.51
C ILE A 98 5.36 7.28 10.01
N ILE A 99 6.41 7.25 9.17
CA ILE A 99 7.71 6.67 9.51
C ILE A 99 8.59 7.68 10.26
N CYS A 100 8.75 8.89 9.74
CA CYS A 100 9.70 9.87 10.27
C CYS A 100 9.10 10.73 11.39
N ASP A 101 7.87 11.21 11.20
CA ASP A 101 7.26 12.17 12.13
C ASP A 101 6.56 11.44 13.28
N GLU A 102 5.68 10.49 12.94
CA GLU A 102 4.92 9.69 13.91
C GLU A 102 5.74 8.51 14.48
N LYS A 103 6.87 8.17 13.86
CA LYS A 103 7.81 7.11 14.29
C LYS A 103 7.12 5.76 14.54
N LEU A 104 6.05 5.49 13.78
CA LEU A 104 5.22 4.29 13.94
C LEU A 104 4.68 4.12 15.38
N GLU A 105 4.47 5.21 16.13
CA GLU A 105 3.74 5.20 17.40
C GLU A 105 2.34 4.61 17.14
N ALA A 106 1.94 3.60 17.93
CA ALA A 106 0.84 2.72 17.59
C ALA A 106 -0.49 3.46 17.39
N GLU A 107 -0.85 4.36 18.29
CA GLU A 107 -2.12 5.08 18.20
C GLU A 107 -2.13 6.06 17.01
N SER A 108 -1.09 6.88 16.91
CA SER A 108 -0.98 7.90 15.84
C SER A 108 -0.94 7.26 14.45
N PHE A 109 -0.05 6.28 14.25
CA PHE A 109 0.10 5.54 13.00
C PHE A 109 -1.20 4.85 12.56
N GLU A 110 -1.85 4.14 13.48
CA GLU A 110 -3.07 3.41 13.14
C GLU A 110 -4.23 4.34 12.81
N ASN A 111 -4.37 5.43 13.56
CA ASN A 111 -5.38 6.45 13.29
C ASN A 111 -5.14 7.15 11.96
N SER A 112 -3.89 7.48 11.62
CA SER A 112 -3.52 8.05 10.32
C SER A 112 -3.95 7.14 9.16
N CYS A 113 -3.67 5.84 9.25
CA CYS A 113 -4.06 4.86 8.22
C CYS A 113 -5.58 4.69 8.12
N ARG A 114 -6.29 4.54 9.26
CA ARG A 114 -7.75 4.41 9.26
C ARG A 114 -8.44 5.65 8.72
N ASN A 115 -7.99 6.85 9.12
CA ASN A 115 -8.55 8.11 8.65
C ASN A 115 -8.32 8.30 7.15
N LEU A 116 -7.16 7.90 6.63
CA LEU A 116 -6.94 7.86 5.19
C LEU A 116 -7.94 6.93 4.50
N GLY A 117 -8.16 5.73 5.04
CA GLY A 117 -9.19 4.80 4.58
C GLY A 117 -10.60 5.39 4.57
N LYS A 118 -11.00 6.09 5.64
CA LYS A 118 -12.29 6.78 5.75
C LYS A 118 -12.48 7.83 4.66
N ARG A 119 -11.43 8.59 4.33
CA ARG A 119 -11.48 9.59 3.24
C ARG A 119 -11.70 8.96 1.86
N HIS A 120 -11.32 7.70 1.67
CA HIS A 120 -11.50 7.05 0.38
C HIS A 120 -12.95 6.66 0.06
N VAL A 121 -13.84 6.64 1.06
CA VAL A 121 -15.28 6.47 0.83
C VAL A 121 -15.82 7.59 -0.08
N ASP A 122 -15.28 8.80 0.06
CA ASP A 122 -15.68 9.97 -0.74
C ASP A 122 -15.39 9.81 -2.24
N PHE A 123 -14.52 8.86 -2.63
CA PHE A 123 -14.16 8.60 -4.03
C PHE A 123 -14.92 7.42 -4.65
N VAL A 124 -15.79 6.72 -3.89
CA VAL A 124 -16.54 5.56 -4.41
C VAL A 124 -17.46 5.96 -5.56
N SER A 125 -18.10 7.13 -5.48
CA SER A 125 -18.93 7.69 -6.56
C SER A 125 -18.13 8.06 -7.81
N LEU A 126 -16.81 8.22 -7.68
CA LEU A 126 -15.87 8.48 -8.77
C LEU A 126 -15.21 7.19 -9.30
N GLY A 127 -15.72 6.01 -8.91
CA GLY A 127 -15.22 4.73 -9.38
C GLY A 127 -14.08 4.13 -8.56
N PHE A 128 -13.81 4.64 -7.35
CA PHE A 128 -12.86 3.99 -6.44
C PHE A 128 -13.39 2.65 -5.95
N HIS A 129 -12.56 1.61 -6.02
CA HIS A 129 -12.83 0.30 -5.44
C HIS A 129 -11.73 -0.07 -4.44
N SER A 130 -12.11 -0.65 -3.29
CA SER A 130 -11.17 -0.96 -2.21
C SER A 130 -10.10 -1.99 -2.59
N ASN A 131 -10.34 -2.82 -3.62
CA ASN A 131 -9.35 -3.76 -4.16
C ASN A 131 -8.17 -3.06 -4.86
N TYR A 132 -8.27 -1.76 -5.16
CA TYR A 132 -7.15 -0.98 -5.70
C TYR A 132 -5.96 -0.95 -4.73
N TRP A 133 -6.23 -0.97 -3.43
CA TRP A 133 -5.17 -1.06 -2.43
C TRP A 133 -4.43 -2.39 -2.46
N ASP A 134 -5.12 -3.51 -2.74
CA ASP A 134 -4.48 -4.82 -2.84
C ASP A 134 -3.58 -4.88 -4.10
N ILE A 135 -4.02 -4.28 -5.20
CA ILE A 135 -3.21 -4.15 -6.43
C ILE A 135 -1.97 -3.31 -6.16
N PHE A 136 -2.15 -2.15 -5.53
CA PHE A 136 -1.04 -1.27 -5.16
C PHE A 136 -0.07 -1.93 -4.18
N LEU A 137 -0.57 -2.65 -3.18
CA LEU A 137 0.22 -3.43 -2.23
C LEU A 137 1.12 -4.45 -2.93
N ASN A 138 0.57 -5.22 -3.86
CA ASN A 138 1.34 -6.19 -4.64
C ASN A 138 2.44 -5.52 -5.45
N CYS A 139 2.19 -4.32 -6.00
CA CYS A 139 3.23 -3.56 -6.70
C CYS A 139 4.33 -3.08 -5.74
N MET A 140 3.97 -2.58 -4.55
CA MET A 140 4.97 -2.21 -3.54
C MET A 140 5.80 -3.41 -3.10
N ILE A 141 5.19 -4.58 -2.89
CA ILE A 141 5.92 -5.80 -2.50
C ILE A 141 6.96 -6.20 -3.55
N ASP A 142 6.63 -6.06 -4.83
CA ASP A 142 7.57 -6.34 -5.92
C ASP A 142 8.75 -5.36 -5.91
N VAL A 143 8.46 -4.07 -5.76
CA VAL A 143 9.49 -3.02 -5.68
C VAL A 143 10.35 -3.19 -4.42
N ILE A 144 9.77 -3.56 -3.27
CA ILE A 144 10.49 -3.90 -2.04
C ILE A 144 11.45 -5.07 -2.30
N ALA A 145 10.98 -6.14 -2.94
CA ALA A 145 11.80 -7.31 -3.23
C ALA A 145 13.01 -6.96 -4.11
N GLU A 146 12.79 -6.18 -5.17
CA GLU A 146 13.87 -5.68 -6.04
C GLU A 146 14.85 -4.79 -5.26
N THR A 147 14.33 -3.83 -4.51
CA THR A 147 15.14 -2.83 -3.80
C THR A 147 16.01 -3.48 -2.73
N VAL A 148 15.46 -4.42 -1.96
CA VAL A 148 16.18 -5.08 -0.87
C VAL A 148 17.34 -5.94 -1.37
N VAL A 149 17.18 -6.61 -2.52
CA VAL A 149 18.26 -7.39 -3.14
C VAL A 149 19.43 -6.49 -3.56
N ILE A 150 19.16 -5.24 -3.95
CA ILE A 150 20.19 -4.26 -4.33
C ILE A 150 20.82 -3.63 -3.08
N ALA A 151 20.00 -3.27 -2.08
CA ALA A 151 20.41 -2.53 -0.90
C ALA A 151 21.30 -3.33 0.06
N TYR A 152 21.09 -4.65 0.14
CA TYR A 152 21.72 -5.52 1.14
C TYR A 152 22.47 -6.66 0.46
N ARG A 153 23.65 -7.02 0.96
CA ARG A 153 24.45 -8.13 0.42
C ARG A 153 24.14 -9.47 1.09
N ASP A 154 23.76 -9.45 2.35
CA ASP A 154 23.49 -10.65 3.14
C ASP A 154 22.05 -11.14 2.91
N GLU A 155 21.89 -12.41 2.49
CA GLU A 155 20.56 -12.97 2.20
C GLU A 155 19.63 -13.03 3.41
N LYS A 156 20.18 -13.21 4.62
CA LYS A 156 19.36 -13.29 5.84
C LYS A 156 18.83 -11.91 6.20
N GLU A 157 19.65 -10.88 6.08
CA GLU A 157 19.25 -9.48 6.22
C GLU A 157 18.23 -9.10 5.15
N GLN A 158 18.46 -9.44 3.88
CA GLN A 158 17.50 -9.24 2.79
C GLN A 158 16.12 -9.83 3.15
N ARG A 159 16.06 -11.11 3.53
CA ARG A 159 14.80 -11.77 3.90
C ARG A 159 14.11 -11.11 5.08
N GLN A 160 14.88 -10.70 6.09
CA GLN A 160 14.33 -10.06 7.28
C GLN A 160 13.74 -8.69 6.94
N VAL A 161 14.49 -7.84 6.22
CA VAL A 161 14.04 -6.51 5.80
C VAL A 161 12.82 -6.65 4.90
N GLN A 162 12.87 -7.49 3.87
CA GLN A 162 11.73 -7.71 2.96
C GLN A 162 10.49 -8.18 3.71
N LYS A 163 10.61 -9.18 4.60
CA LYS A 163 9.47 -9.69 5.38
C LYS A 163 8.85 -8.59 6.24
N THR A 164 9.68 -7.82 6.95
CA THR A 164 9.21 -6.75 7.82
C THR A 164 8.54 -5.62 7.01
N TRP A 165 9.12 -5.22 5.88
CA TRP A 165 8.52 -4.24 4.97
C TRP A 165 7.18 -4.71 4.40
N ASN A 166 7.09 -5.97 3.94
CA ASN A 166 5.84 -6.55 3.45
C ASN A 166 4.74 -6.54 4.52
N LYS A 167 5.08 -6.89 5.77
CA LYS A 167 4.13 -6.81 6.90
C LYS A 167 3.70 -5.37 7.15
N PHE A 168 4.63 -4.41 7.13
CA PHE A 168 4.32 -3.00 7.33
C PHE A 168 3.36 -2.44 6.27
N VAL A 169 3.64 -2.64 4.97
CA VAL A 169 2.75 -2.17 3.90
C VAL A 169 1.40 -2.90 3.92
N GLY A 170 1.39 -4.19 4.26
CA GLY A 170 0.16 -4.94 4.48
C GLY A 170 -0.67 -4.37 5.64
N ARG A 171 -0.02 -4.02 6.76
CA ARG A 171 -0.67 -3.44 7.94
C ARG A 171 -1.33 -2.11 7.61
N ILE A 172 -0.67 -1.25 6.82
CA ILE A 172 -1.26 0.01 6.33
C ILE A 172 -2.55 -0.27 5.57
N VAL A 173 -2.52 -1.17 4.58
CA VAL A 173 -3.70 -1.50 3.75
C VAL A 173 -4.82 -2.09 4.60
N TYR A 174 -4.51 -2.98 5.54
CA TYR A 174 -5.49 -3.52 6.49
C TYR A 174 -6.19 -2.41 7.30
N LEU A 175 -5.42 -1.47 7.85
CA LEU A 175 -5.96 -0.34 8.62
C LEU A 175 -6.81 0.59 7.75
N MET A 176 -6.36 0.89 6.52
CA MET A 176 -7.14 1.67 5.56
C MET A 176 -8.47 0.98 5.21
N GLN A 177 -8.45 -0.32 4.93
CA GLN A 177 -9.66 -1.11 4.69
C GLN A 177 -10.59 -1.13 5.91
N SER A 178 -10.04 -1.21 7.12
CA SER A 178 -10.83 -1.11 8.37
C SER A 178 -11.51 0.24 8.47
N GLY A 179 -10.77 1.34 8.30
CA GLY A 179 -11.34 2.69 8.36
C GLY A 179 -12.40 2.94 7.28
N PHE A 180 -12.18 2.44 6.07
CA PHE A 180 -13.14 2.49 4.97
C PHE A 180 -14.45 1.80 5.34
N LYS A 181 -14.38 0.56 5.84
CA LYS A 181 -15.56 -0.21 6.31
C LYS A 181 -16.28 0.49 7.46
N GLU A 182 -15.55 1.02 8.44
CA GLU A 182 -16.12 1.78 9.56
C GLU A 182 -17.00 2.94 9.04
N ARG A 183 -16.50 3.72 8.08
CA ARG A 183 -17.26 4.85 7.53
C ARG A 183 -18.44 4.43 6.65
N GLN A 184 -18.29 3.39 5.82
CA GLN A 184 -19.42 2.86 5.05
C GLN A 184 -20.57 2.37 5.93
N VAL A 185 -20.26 1.72 7.06
CA VAL A 185 -21.28 1.28 8.03
C VAL A 185 -21.94 2.49 8.71
N ALA A 186 -21.16 3.51 9.08
CA ALA A 186 -21.69 4.73 9.68
C ALA A 186 -22.68 5.47 8.75
N GLU A 187 -22.35 5.60 7.47
CA GLU A 187 -23.20 6.26 6.47
C GLU A 187 -24.51 5.48 6.24
N LYS A 188 -24.44 4.15 6.06
CA LYS A 188 -25.63 3.29 5.95
C LYS A 188 -26.56 3.39 7.17
N ASN A 189 -25.99 3.41 8.36
CA ASN A 189 -26.78 3.53 9.59
C ASN A 189 -27.41 4.93 9.74
N SER A 190 -26.79 5.96 9.17
CA SER A 190 -27.34 7.32 9.17
C SER A 190 -28.50 7.47 8.17
N ASP A 191 -28.42 6.82 7.01
CA ASP A 191 -29.46 6.82 6.00
C ASP A 191 -30.70 6.06 6.46
N ASN A 192 -30.51 4.89 7.09
CA ASN A 192 -31.61 4.11 7.69
C ASN A 192 -32.34 4.86 8.82
N LYS A 193 -31.66 5.76 9.54
CA LYS A 193 -32.32 6.61 10.54
C LYS A 193 -33.14 7.72 9.89
N LYS A 194 -32.69 8.28 8.76
CA LYS A 194 -33.43 9.32 8.03
C LYS A 194 -34.65 8.79 7.27
N SER A 195 -34.65 7.53 6.85
CA SER A 195 -35.79 6.91 6.14
C SER A 195 -36.93 6.46 7.06
N ASN A 196 -36.74 6.50 8.38
CA ASN A 196 -37.73 6.11 9.38
C ASN A 196 -38.42 7.31 10.06
N PHE A 197 -38.21 8.51 9.54
CA PHE A 197 -38.91 9.75 9.88
C PHE A 197 -39.59 10.30 8.63
#